data_AF-A0A246GDP3-F1
#
_entry.id   AF-A0A246GDP3-F1
#
_cell.length_a   1.000
_cell.length_b   1.000
_cell.length_c   1.000
_cell.angle_alpha   90.00
_cell.angle_beta   90.00
_cell.angle_gamma   90.00
#
_symmetry.space_group_name_H-M   'P 1'
#
loop_
_entity.id
_entity.type
_entity.pdbx_description
1 polymer ?
#
loop_
_entity_poly.entity_id
_entity_poly.type
_entity_poly.pdbx_seq_one_letter_code
_entity_poly.pdbx_strand_id
1 'polypeptide(L)'
;MKQTNSKYYPKVNSLKKTFCVFQEVSHSSISNLTPDFISKSGSKYYYSQKGIYRLSNHWGRFANAKWRLIDNSLEPSKYKVGFATWDSFFPDNDIEKLYYIHWDQTHNEIHYQHKQTKNYDGLAILRTSKETQKRLKNARNILNLTNWAKYFDEEISLLRKKIIHDLTYTELSLDEIKKKYL
;
A
#
# COMPACT_ATOMS: atom_id res chain seq x y z
N MET A 1 37.72 7.86 -19.30
CA MET A 1 36.60 8.80 -18.99
C MET A 1 35.80 8.23 -17.83
N LYS A 2 35.73 8.93 -16.69
CA LYS A 2 34.89 8.53 -15.56
C LYS A 2 33.43 8.69 -16.01
N GLN A 3 32.65 7.60 -16.04
CA GLN A 3 31.20 7.71 -16.17
C GLN A 3 30.70 8.54 -14.97
N THR A 4 30.36 9.81 -15.20
CA THR A 4 29.59 10.57 -14.24
C THR A 4 28.19 9.96 -14.25
N ASN A 5 27.95 9.00 -13.36
CA ASN A 5 26.61 8.48 -13.10
C ASN A 5 25.73 9.63 -12.62
N SER A 6 25.07 10.32 -13.55
CA SER A 6 24.14 11.38 -13.24
C SER A 6 22.97 10.75 -12.48
N LYS A 7 22.81 11.13 -11.21
CA LYS A 7 21.63 10.78 -10.44
C LYS A 7 20.42 11.51 -11.03
N TYR A 8 19.29 10.81 -11.12
CA TYR A 8 18.03 11.46 -11.47
C TYR A 8 17.49 12.19 -10.23
N TYR A 9 17.14 13.46 -10.40
CA TYR A 9 16.48 14.26 -9.37
C TYR A 9 15.02 14.49 -9.78
N PRO A 10 14.03 14.09 -8.96
CA PRO A 10 12.64 14.34 -9.27
C PRO A 10 12.38 15.85 -9.31
N LYS A 11 11.56 16.31 -10.27
CA LYS A 11 11.14 17.71 -10.34
C LYS A 11 10.49 18.13 -9.03
N VAL A 12 10.67 19.39 -8.64
CA VAL A 12 10.04 19.95 -7.44
C VAL A 12 8.54 19.66 -7.46
N ASN A 13 8.00 19.18 -6.35
CA ASN A 13 6.59 18.81 -6.17
C ASN A 13 6.07 17.62 -6.99
N SER A 14 6.84 17.01 -7.91
CA SER A 14 6.38 15.87 -8.72
C SER A 14 5.94 14.65 -7.91
N LEU A 15 6.47 14.51 -6.70
CA LEU A 15 6.15 13.43 -5.76
C LEU A 15 5.00 13.77 -4.80
N LYS A 16 4.47 15.00 -4.81
CA LYS A 16 3.29 15.35 -4.00
C LYS A 16 2.03 14.75 -4.62
N LYS A 17 1.03 14.43 -3.79
CA LYS A 17 -0.24 13.86 -4.27
C LYS A 17 0.01 12.63 -5.13
N THR A 18 0.85 11.74 -4.60
CA THR A 18 1.12 10.45 -5.23
C THR A 18 0.84 9.32 -4.27
N PHE A 19 0.45 8.20 -4.86
CA PHE A 19 0.43 6.91 -4.24
C PHE A 19 1.66 6.10 -4.68
N CYS A 20 2.29 5.37 -3.75
CA CYS A 20 3.41 4.50 -4.05
C CYS A 20 3.51 3.36 -3.03
N VAL A 21 4.02 2.20 -3.45
CA VAL A 21 4.32 1.07 -2.59
C VAL A 21 5.83 0.84 -2.62
N PHE A 22 6.47 1.02 -1.47
CA PHE A 22 7.89 0.74 -1.32
C PHE A 22 8.07 -0.72 -0.89
N GLN A 23 9.14 -1.34 -1.39
CA GLN A 23 9.60 -2.64 -0.92
C GLN A 23 10.69 -2.41 0.13
N GLU A 24 10.61 -3.08 1.28
CA GLU A 24 11.70 -3.03 2.25
C GLU A 24 12.99 -3.60 1.64
N VAL A 25 14.10 -2.90 1.86
CA VAL A 25 15.45 -3.32 1.50
C VAL A 25 16.38 -3.13 2.70
N SER A 26 17.51 -3.84 2.73
CA SER A 26 18.48 -3.71 3.84
C SER A 26 19.07 -2.30 3.93
N HIS A 27 19.42 -1.86 5.14
CA HIS A 27 20.12 -0.60 5.38
C HIS A 27 21.47 -0.52 4.67
N SER A 28 22.10 -1.67 4.40
CA SER A 28 23.31 -1.75 3.58
C SER A 28 23.14 -1.14 2.18
N SER A 29 21.91 -1.08 1.65
CA SER A 29 21.60 -0.46 0.35
C SER A 29 21.90 1.05 0.30
N ILE A 30 21.99 1.70 1.46
CA ILE A 30 22.22 3.15 1.57
C ILE A 30 23.44 3.50 2.43
N SER A 31 24.22 2.51 2.90
CA SER A 31 25.31 2.73 3.88
C SER A 31 26.40 3.68 3.38
N ASN A 32 26.68 3.65 2.08
CA ASN A 32 27.69 4.49 1.43
C ASN A 32 27.08 5.71 0.71
N LEU A 33 25.80 6.01 0.94
CA LEU A 33 25.11 7.12 0.29
C LEU A 33 24.88 8.27 1.26
N THR A 34 25.08 9.49 0.78
CA THR A 34 24.59 10.69 1.46
C THR A 34 23.14 10.97 1.05
N PRO A 35 22.26 11.38 1.98
CA PRO A 35 20.90 11.77 1.63
C PRO A 35 20.90 12.94 0.65
N ASP A 36 20.14 12.80 -0.43
CA ASP A 36 19.91 13.88 -1.41
C ASP A 36 18.85 14.88 -0.90
N PHE A 37 17.96 14.43 -0.02
CA PHE A 37 16.96 15.28 0.64
C PHE A 37 16.63 14.74 2.05
N ILE A 38 16.39 15.65 3.00
CA ILE A 38 15.92 15.34 4.35
C ILE A 38 14.65 16.14 4.60
N SER A 39 13.55 15.46 4.93
CA SER A 39 12.29 16.16 5.25
C SER A 39 12.37 16.86 6.60
N LYS A 40 11.46 17.83 6.83
CA LYS A 40 11.30 18.48 8.14
C LYS A 40 11.05 17.48 9.29
N SER A 41 10.45 16.34 9.00
CA SER A 41 10.20 15.23 9.94
C SER A 41 11.35 14.23 10.07
N GLY A 42 12.50 14.48 9.43
CA GLY A 42 13.71 13.66 9.54
C GLY A 42 13.76 12.41 8.64
N SER A 43 12.79 12.21 7.73
CA SER A 43 12.92 11.13 6.73
C SER A 43 14.01 11.49 5.72
N LYS A 44 14.87 10.53 5.38
CA LYS A 44 15.99 10.71 4.45
C LYS A 44 15.67 10.05 3.12
N TYR A 45 16.02 10.73 2.03
CA TYR A 45 15.73 10.28 0.67
C TYR A 45 17.04 10.24 -0.12
N TYR A 46 17.23 9.14 -0.84
CA TYR A 46 18.42 8.87 -1.64
C TYR A 46 17.98 8.58 -3.07
N TYR A 47 18.35 9.46 -3.98
CA TYR A 47 17.93 9.37 -5.37
C TYR A 47 18.94 8.57 -6.19
N SER A 48 18.40 7.78 -7.11
CA SER A 48 19.15 7.00 -8.09
C SER A 48 18.51 7.15 -9.46
N GLN A 49 19.19 6.66 -10.50
CA GLN A 49 18.59 6.61 -11.83
C GLN A 49 17.33 5.73 -11.89
N LYS A 50 17.28 4.64 -11.12
CA LYS A 50 16.18 3.66 -11.17
C LYS A 50 14.97 4.07 -10.31
N GLY A 51 15.22 4.81 -9.24
CA GLY A 51 14.21 5.09 -8.25
C GLY A 51 14.74 5.83 -7.03
N ILE A 52 14.01 5.70 -5.93
CA ILE A 52 14.25 6.39 -4.67
C ILE A 52 14.29 5.40 -3.53
N TYR A 53 15.33 5.54 -2.70
CA TYR A 53 15.35 4.95 -1.36
C TYR A 53 14.82 5.98 -0.36
N ARG A 54 14.02 5.52 0.59
CA ARG A 54 13.52 6.34 1.69
C ARG A 54 13.78 5.62 3.00
N LEU A 55 14.55 6.25 3.88
CA LEU A 55 14.71 5.84 5.27
C LEU A 55 13.67 6.59 6.12
N SER A 56 12.76 5.84 6.73
CA SER A 56 11.71 6.42 7.58
C SER A 56 11.19 5.43 8.62
N ASN A 57 10.70 5.95 9.73
CA ASN A 57 9.94 5.23 10.74
C ASN A 57 8.42 5.46 10.63
N HIS A 58 7.98 6.18 9.60
CA HIS A 58 6.57 6.46 9.33
C HIS A 58 6.22 6.20 7.85
N TRP A 59 5.36 5.21 7.64
CA TRP A 59 4.86 4.77 6.34
C TRP A 59 3.33 4.81 6.32
N GLY A 60 2.76 4.89 5.11
CA GLY A 60 1.33 5.04 4.88
C GLY A 60 1.01 6.46 4.38
N ARG A 61 0.04 7.13 5.03
CA ARG A 61 -0.32 8.50 4.68
C ARG A 61 0.64 9.48 5.35
N PHE A 62 1.36 10.28 4.55
CA PHE A 62 2.21 11.34 5.08
C PHE A 62 2.12 12.59 4.20
N ALA A 63 1.98 13.75 4.83
CA ALA A 63 1.64 15.00 4.15
C ALA A 63 0.47 14.80 3.15
N ASN A 64 0.70 15.14 1.88
CA ASN A 64 -0.28 15.02 0.80
C ASN A 64 -0.03 13.77 -0.07
N ALA A 65 0.66 12.74 0.43
CA ALA A 65 0.98 11.53 -0.31
C ALA A 65 0.63 10.26 0.49
N LYS A 66 0.50 9.14 -0.23
CA LYS A 66 0.15 7.81 0.33
C LYS A 66 1.24 6.82 -0.06
N TRP A 67 2.35 6.78 0.69
CA TRP A 67 3.43 5.82 0.44
C TRP A 67 3.52 4.80 1.54
N ARG A 68 3.14 3.56 1.24
CA ARG A 68 3.29 2.45 2.18
C ARG A 68 4.63 1.76 1.99
N LEU A 69 4.99 0.96 3.00
CA LEU A 69 6.05 -0.04 2.92
C LEU A 69 5.41 -1.43 2.94
N ILE A 70 5.90 -2.34 2.11
CA ILE A 70 5.80 -3.77 2.38
C ILE A 70 6.99 -4.12 3.28
N ASP A 71 6.71 -4.34 4.55
CA ASP A 71 7.70 -4.68 5.58
C ASP A 71 7.92 -6.18 5.55
N ASN A 72 9.11 -6.59 5.11
CA ASN A 72 9.53 -7.98 5.05
C ASN A 72 10.29 -8.39 6.33
N SER A 73 10.25 -7.54 7.37
CA SER A 73 10.95 -7.73 8.64
C SER A 73 12.44 -8.03 8.47
N LEU A 74 13.09 -7.40 7.48
CA LEU A 74 14.51 -7.67 7.17
C LEU A 74 15.42 -7.35 8.36
N GLU A 75 15.08 -6.31 9.13
CA GLU A 75 15.85 -5.87 10.28
C GLU A 75 14.94 -5.39 11.43
N PRO A 76 15.30 -5.62 12.71
CA PRO A 76 14.51 -5.26 13.89
C PRO A 76 14.62 -3.77 14.26
N SER A 77 14.62 -2.88 13.26
CA SER A 77 14.72 -1.43 13.44
C SER A 77 13.37 -0.75 13.25
N LYS A 78 13.11 0.30 14.05
CA LYS A 78 11.95 1.18 13.83
C LYS A 78 12.08 1.99 12.54
N TYR A 79 13.31 2.35 12.16
CA TYR A 79 13.57 3.00 10.88
C TYR A 79 13.79 1.92 9.84
N LYS A 80 13.01 1.99 8.76
CA LYS A 80 13.07 1.05 7.66
C LYS A 80 13.53 1.76 6.40
N VAL A 81 14.27 1.05 5.54
CA VAL A 81 14.62 1.53 4.20
C VAL A 81 13.66 0.89 3.21
N GLY A 82 12.91 1.72 2.50
CA GLY A 82 12.12 1.27 1.37
C GLY A 82 12.76 1.71 0.05
N PHE A 83 12.63 0.89 -0.99
CA PHE A 83 12.93 1.27 -2.37
C PHE A 83 11.66 1.25 -3.23
N ALA A 84 11.54 2.24 -4.11
CA ALA A 84 10.53 2.27 -5.16
C ALA A 84 11.14 2.84 -6.45
N THR A 85 10.74 2.29 -7.59
CA THR A 85 11.13 2.80 -8.91
C THR A 85 10.34 4.04 -9.28
N TRP A 86 10.87 4.87 -10.19
CA TRP A 86 10.22 6.12 -10.58
C TRP A 86 8.85 5.93 -11.25
N ASP A 87 8.64 4.81 -11.94
CA ASP A 87 7.37 4.42 -12.58
C ASP A 87 6.31 3.88 -11.59
N SER A 88 6.65 3.76 -10.30
CA SER A 88 5.74 3.28 -9.25
C SER A 88 4.96 4.40 -8.52
N PHE A 89 5.14 5.65 -8.95
CA PHE A 89 4.46 6.81 -8.36
C PHE A 89 3.25 7.20 -9.21
N PHE A 90 2.05 6.97 -8.67
CA PHE A 90 0.79 7.24 -9.37
C PHE A 90 0.10 8.49 -8.80
N PRO A 91 -0.51 9.35 -9.64
CA PRO A 91 -1.27 10.50 -9.16
C PRO A 91 -2.38 10.11 -8.18
N ASP A 92 -2.55 10.90 -7.12
CA ASP A 92 -3.53 10.69 -6.07
C ASP A 92 -4.41 11.93 -5.86
N ASN A 93 -5.69 11.70 -5.61
CA ASN A 93 -6.63 12.69 -5.10
C ASN A 93 -7.77 12.00 -4.34
N ASP A 94 -8.60 12.80 -3.68
CA ASP A 94 -9.68 12.30 -2.83
C ASP A 94 -11.04 12.18 -3.56
N ILE A 95 -11.10 12.57 -4.85
CA ILE A 95 -12.34 12.65 -5.63
C ILE A 95 -12.49 11.43 -6.53
N GLU A 96 -11.44 11.05 -7.24
CA GLU A 96 -11.48 9.96 -8.21
C GLU A 96 -11.52 8.58 -7.55
N LYS A 97 -12.21 7.64 -8.21
CA LYS A 97 -12.20 6.22 -7.87
C LYS A 97 -10.92 5.57 -8.38
N LEU A 98 -9.88 5.60 -7.54
CA LEU A 98 -8.53 5.19 -7.90
C LEU A 98 -8.09 3.88 -7.24
N TYR A 99 -8.80 3.44 -6.20
CA TYR A 99 -8.31 2.40 -5.29
C TYR A 99 -9.22 1.19 -5.24
N TYR A 100 -8.61 0.01 -5.10
CA TYR A 100 -9.31 -1.24 -4.88
C TYR A 100 -8.75 -1.98 -3.67
N ILE A 101 -9.49 -2.96 -3.16
CA ILE A 101 -9.03 -3.85 -2.09
C ILE A 101 -8.27 -5.02 -2.72
N HIS A 102 -7.15 -5.40 -2.11
CA HIS A 102 -6.36 -6.54 -2.50
C HIS A 102 -6.04 -7.38 -1.26
N TRP A 103 -6.30 -8.67 -1.33
CA TRP A 103 -5.92 -9.62 -0.29
C TRP A 103 -4.66 -10.36 -0.74
N ASP A 104 -3.56 -10.08 -0.06
CA ASP A 104 -2.34 -10.85 -0.18
C ASP A 104 -2.51 -12.15 0.63
N GLN A 105 -2.81 -13.24 -0.05
CA GLN A 105 -3.00 -14.54 0.58
C GLN A 105 -1.69 -15.17 1.06
N THR A 106 -0.54 -14.73 0.53
CA THR A 106 0.79 -15.24 0.92
C THR A 106 1.13 -14.79 2.32
N HIS A 107 0.94 -13.50 2.60
CA HIS A 107 1.17 -12.91 3.93
C HIS A 107 -0.10 -12.89 4.80
N ASN A 108 -1.23 -13.30 4.22
CA ASN A 108 -2.55 -13.21 4.83
C ASN A 108 -2.88 -11.79 5.32
N GLU A 109 -2.66 -10.79 4.46
CA GLU A 109 -2.90 -9.38 4.76
C GLU A 109 -3.79 -8.72 3.71
N ILE A 110 -4.62 -7.75 4.14
CA ILE A 110 -5.46 -6.97 3.24
C ILE A 110 -4.93 -5.55 3.14
N HIS A 111 -4.70 -5.13 1.92
CA HIS A 111 -4.25 -3.80 1.55
C HIS A 111 -5.24 -3.17 0.57
N TYR A 112 -5.09 -1.86 0.38
CA TYR A 112 -5.63 -1.21 -0.81
C TYR A 112 -4.56 -1.23 -1.90
N GLN A 113 -4.92 -1.02 -3.17
CA GLN A 113 -3.98 -0.82 -4.27
C GLN A 113 -4.52 0.25 -5.20
N HIS A 114 -3.64 0.88 -5.97
CA HIS A 114 -4.01 1.89 -6.95
C HIS A 114 -4.24 1.23 -8.32
N LYS A 115 -5.24 1.65 -9.09
CA LYS A 115 -5.59 1.04 -10.38
C LYS A 115 -4.45 0.95 -11.42
N GLN A 116 -3.42 1.78 -11.26
CA GLN A 116 -2.24 1.79 -12.14
C GLN A 116 -1.11 0.87 -11.68
N THR A 117 -1.24 0.19 -10.53
CA THR A 117 -0.31 -0.89 -10.18
C THR A 117 -0.43 -2.02 -11.19
N LYS A 118 0.68 -2.72 -11.49
CA LYS A 118 0.76 -3.76 -12.53
C LYS A 118 -0.23 -4.92 -12.36
N ASN A 119 -0.76 -5.13 -11.17
CA ASN A 119 -1.60 -6.29 -10.82
C ASN A 119 -3.10 -5.97 -10.82
N TYR A 120 -3.53 -4.85 -11.38
CA TYR A 120 -4.95 -4.56 -11.51
C TYR A 120 -5.52 -5.24 -12.76
N ASP A 121 -6.44 -6.17 -12.56
CA ASP A 121 -7.09 -6.98 -13.60
C ASP A 121 -8.35 -6.33 -14.19
N GLY A 122 -8.76 -5.16 -13.69
CA GLY A 122 -9.99 -4.49 -14.10
C GLY A 122 -11.26 -5.03 -13.44
N LEU A 123 -11.16 -6.08 -12.61
CA LEU A 123 -12.31 -6.74 -12.00
C LEU A 123 -12.66 -6.13 -10.64
N ALA A 124 -11.66 -5.82 -9.82
CA ALA A 124 -11.91 -5.26 -8.49
C ALA A 124 -12.51 -3.85 -8.60
N ILE A 125 -13.53 -3.56 -7.78
CA ILE A 125 -14.24 -2.29 -7.86
C ILE A 125 -13.38 -1.16 -7.33
N LEU A 126 -13.17 -0.16 -8.20
CA LEU A 126 -12.48 1.08 -7.87
C LEU A 126 -13.36 1.99 -7.02
N ARG A 127 -12.74 2.62 -6.03
CA ARG A 127 -13.38 3.47 -5.04
C ARG A 127 -12.51 4.67 -4.72
N THR A 128 -13.15 5.69 -4.17
CA THR A 128 -12.43 6.86 -3.65
C THR A 128 -11.54 6.45 -2.48
N SER A 129 -10.59 7.31 -2.13
CA SER A 129 -9.74 7.16 -0.94
C SER A 129 -10.56 6.86 0.32
N LYS A 130 -11.64 7.64 0.55
CA LYS A 130 -12.50 7.53 1.75
C LYS A 130 -13.31 6.23 1.77
N GLU A 131 -13.91 5.85 0.66
CA GLU A 131 -14.68 4.61 0.55
C GLU A 131 -13.79 3.38 0.72
N THR A 132 -12.61 3.41 0.11
CA THR A 132 -11.63 2.32 0.21
C THR A 132 -11.16 2.13 1.64
N GLN A 133 -10.91 3.20 2.40
CA GLN A 133 -10.54 3.08 3.82
C GLN A 133 -11.63 2.40 4.66
N LYS A 134 -12.90 2.76 4.44
CA LYS A 134 -14.04 2.09 5.10
C LYS A 134 -14.10 0.61 4.73
N ARG A 135 -13.99 0.30 3.43
CA ARG A 135 -14.02 -1.07 2.91
C ARG A 135 -12.86 -1.91 3.44
N LEU A 136 -11.66 -1.34 3.50
CA LEU A 136 -10.45 -1.95 4.03
C LEU A 136 -10.59 -2.29 5.51
N LYS A 137 -11.16 -1.39 6.33
CA LYS A 137 -11.42 -1.66 7.74
C LYS A 137 -12.35 -2.87 7.91
N ASN A 138 -13.43 -2.93 7.13
CA ASN A 138 -14.36 -4.05 7.15
C ASN A 138 -13.67 -5.37 6.77
N ALA A 139 -12.91 -5.36 5.67
CA ALA A 139 -12.20 -6.55 5.20
C ALA A 139 -11.19 -7.07 6.24
N ARG A 140 -10.41 -6.18 6.87
CA ARG A 140 -9.47 -6.54 7.94
C ARG A 140 -10.18 -7.08 9.19
N ASN A 141 -11.33 -6.53 9.55
CA ASN A 141 -12.13 -7.07 10.66
C ASN A 141 -12.63 -8.49 10.36
N ILE A 142 -13.07 -8.77 9.13
CA ILE A 142 -13.47 -10.12 8.70
C ILE A 142 -12.29 -11.09 8.76
N LEU A 143 -11.11 -10.65 8.32
CA LEU A 143 -9.92 -11.48 8.33
C LEU A 143 -9.42 -11.80 9.75
N ASN A 144 -9.37 -10.80 10.63
CA ASN A 144 -8.66 -10.91 11.91
C ASN A 144 -9.55 -11.26 13.11
N LEU A 145 -10.86 -11.02 13.02
CA LEU A 145 -11.79 -11.35 14.11
C LEU A 145 -12.53 -12.65 13.82
N THR A 146 -13.04 -13.29 14.87
CA THR A 146 -13.83 -14.52 14.80
C THR A 146 -15.25 -14.34 15.35
N ASN A 147 -15.48 -13.33 16.20
CA ASN A 147 -16.77 -13.07 16.86
C ASN A 147 -17.96 -12.89 15.91
N TRP A 148 -17.72 -12.51 14.66
CA TRP A 148 -18.77 -12.35 13.66
C TRP A 148 -19.22 -13.69 13.07
N ALA A 149 -18.36 -14.72 13.08
CA ALA A 149 -18.60 -16.00 12.41
C ALA A 149 -19.53 -16.92 13.21
N LYS A 150 -19.68 -16.70 14.52
CA LYS A 150 -20.55 -17.52 15.40
C LYS A 150 -22.04 -17.51 15.05
N TYR A 151 -22.45 -16.62 14.14
CA TYR A 151 -23.82 -16.49 13.66
C TYR A 151 -24.05 -17.23 12.33
N PHE A 152 -23.08 -18.02 11.88
CA PHE A 152 -23.10 -18.72 10.60
C PHE A 152 -22.77 -20.20 10.83
N ASP A 153 -23.43 -21.08 10.06
CA ASP A 153 -23.18 -22.52 10.12
C ASP A 153 -21.96 -22.95 9.28
N GLU A 154 -21.53 -22.09 8.34
CA GLU A 154 -20.41 -22.36 7.44
C GLU A 154 -19.03 -22.13 8.11
N GLU A 155 -18.04 -22.91 7.68
CA GLU A 155 -16.67 -22.82 8.21
C GLU A 155 -16.06 -21.42 7.95
N ILE A 156 -15.44 -20.86 8.99
CA ILE A 156 -14.98 -19.46 9.01
C ILE A 156 -13.96 -19.14 7.91
N SER A 157 -13.07 -20.07 7.56
CA SER A 157 -12.07 -19.85 6.49
C SER A 157 -12.75 -19.73 5.12
N LEU A 158 -13.81 -20.49 4.87
CA LEU A 158 -14.61 -20.39 3.65
C LEU A 158 -15.43 -19.09 3.62
N LEU A 159 -16.09 -18.74 4.73
CA LEU A 159 -16.81 -17.47 4.85
C LEU A 159 -15.91 -16.25 4.64
N ARG A 160 -14.69 -16.26 5.20
CA ARG A 160 -13.71 -15.18 4.96
C ARG A 160 -13.44 -15.00 3.48
N LYS A 161 -13.20 -16.08 2.75
CA LYS A 161 -12.96 -16.02 1.31
C LYS A 161 -14.14 -15.41 0.57
N LYS A 162 -15.36 -15.88 0.84
CA LYS A 162 -16.59 -15.39 0.21
C LYS A 162 -16.86 -13.91 0.53
N ILE A 163 -16.77 -13.52 1.80
CA ILE A 163 -17.07 -12.14 2.24
C ILE A 163 -16.00 -11.17 1.72
N ILE A 164 -14.70 -11.51 1.80
CA ILE A 164 -13.63 -10.65 1.29
C ILE A 164 -13.72 -10.51 -0.23
N HIS A 165 -14.08 -11.59 -0.94
CA HIS A 165 -14.38 -11.55 -2.36
C HIS A 165 -15.50 -10.53 -2.66
N ASP A 166 -16.65 -10.65 -2.00
CA ASP A 166 -17.77 -9.73 -2.26
C ASP A 166 -17.45 -8.27 -1.86
N LEU A 167 -16.68 -8.06 -0.78
CA LEU A 167 -16.18 -6.73 -0.40
C LEU A 167 -15.28 -6.11 -1.47
N THR A 168 -14.60 -6.94 -2.25
CA THR A 168 -13.67 -6.52 -3.31
C THR A 168 -14.38 -6.26 -4.63
N TYR A 169 -15.28 -7.17 -5.01
CA TYR A 169 -15.85 -7.24 -6.36
C TYR A 169 -17.32 -6.82 -6.48
N THR A 170 -17.97 -6.40 -5.39
CA THR A 170 -19.37 -5.92 -5.42
C THR A 170 -19.52 -4.57 -4.72
N GLU A 171 -20.59 -3.82 -5.03
CA GLU A 171 -20.93 -2.58 -4.31
C GLU A 171 -21.77 -2.83 -3.04
N LEU A 172 -22.13 -4.08 -2.75
CA LEU A 172 -22.90 -4.44 -1.57
C LEU A 172 -22.22 -3.96 -0.28
N SER A 173 -22.99 -3.49 0.68
CA SER A 173 -22.54 -3.20 2.04
C SER A 173 -22.12 -4.49 2.76
N LEU A 174 -21.34 -4.35 3.85
CA LEU A 174 -20.93 -5.53 4.62
C LEU A 174 -22.14 -6.31 5.16
N ASP A 175 -23.22 -5.62 5.52
CA ASP A 175 -24.41 -6.24 6.09
C ASP A 175 -25.21 -6.99 5.02
N GLU A 176 -25.33 -6.45 3.80
CA GLU A 176 -25.92 -7.16 2.67
C GLU A 176 -25.11 -8.41 2.29
N ILE A 177 -23.77 -8.29 2.29
CA ILE A 177 -22.89 -9.43 2.03
C ILE A 177 -23.07 -10.51 3.09
N LYS A 178 -23.08 -10.14 4.38
CA LYS A 178 -23.30 -11.11 5.47
C LYS A 178 -24.65 -11.80 5.35
N LYS A 179 -25.72 -11.08 5.04
CA LYS A 179 -27.07 -11.64 4.88
C LYS A 179 -27.16 -12.70 3.76
N LYS A 180 -26.33 -12.61 2.72
CA LYS A 180 -26.26 -13.61 1.64
C LYS A 180 -25.76 -14.97 2.12
N TYR A 181 -25.03 -15.02 3.23
CA TYR A 181 -24.41 -16.23 3.77
C TYR A 181 -25.02 -16.70 5.10
N LEU A 182 -26.02 -15.97 5.62
CA LEU A 182 -26.81 -16.40 6.77
C LEU A 182 -27.75 -17.57 6.42
#